data_AF-A0A7S6N5P7-F1
#
_entry.id   AF-A0A7S6N5P7-F1
#
_cell.length_a   1.000
_cell.length_b   1.000
_cell.length_c   1.000
_cell.angle_alpha   90.00
_cell.angle_beta   90.00
_cell.angle_gamma   90.00
#
_symmetry.space_group_name_H-M   'P 1'
#
loop_
_entity.id
_entity.type
_entity.pdbx_description
1 polymer ?
#
loop_
_entity_poly.entity_id
_entity_poly.type
_entity_poly.pdbx_seq_one_letter_code
_entity_poly.pdbx_strand_id
1 'polypeptide(L)'
;MMVAIGNFAFRFRNYLFPLALPLVLLPGPRIFDEYWWAALLGLLVALAGQSVRGMTIALKYIIRGGRDRRVYAEDLVTDGLYAHCRNPMYVGNILMISGVAITSNSWWCVAIVIPLFTFLYLAIIAAEQAYLERRFGDAFRAYCRDVPALLPRFRGLAGTIGRMEFHWRRLLVKEYGTVFGWVSRWILVVAWNLWRLDRLHLDDAAVQGLVAGFLAVLAFWLTVRRLKHRRLVVAD
;
A
#
# COMPACT_ATOMS: atom_id res chain seq x y z
N MET A 1 -16.30 6.69 -18.41
CA MET A 1 -16.43 5.49 -17.55
C MET A 1 -15.39 5.44 -16.43
N MET A 2 -14.08 5.42 -16.73
CA MET A 2 -12.99 5.31 -15.72
C MET A 2 -13.05 6.37 -14.59
N VAL A 3 -13.30 7.63 -14.92
CA VAL A 3 -13.40 8.71 -13.92
C VAL A 3 -14.54 8.49 -12.91
N ALA A 4 -15.68 7.96 -13.37
CA ALA A 4 -16.82 7.68 -12.49
C ALA A 4 -16.51 6.54 -11.52
N ILE A 5 -15.94 5.44 -12.04
CA ILE A 5 -15.46 4.31 -11.24
C ILE A 5 -14.40 4.78 -10.23
N GLY A 6 -13.48 5.64 -10.68
CA GLY A 6 -12.43 6.21 -9.84
C GLY A 6 -12.97 7.04 -8.69
N ASN A 7 -13.94 7.92 -8.94
CA ASN A 7 -14.60 8.71 -7.90
C ASN A 7 -15.33 7.82 -6.90
N PHE A 8 -16.02 6.78 -7.37
CA PHE A 8 -16.67 5.79 -6.51
C PHE A 8 -15.63 5.04 -5.65
N ALA A 9 -14.61 4.48 -6.27
CA ALA A 9 -13.55 3.75 -5.60
C ALA A 9 -12.81 4.65 -4.59
N PHE A 10 -12.52 5.90 -4.92
CA PHE A 10 -11.89 6.86 -4.00
C PHE A 10 -12.76 7.12 -2.77
N ARG A 11 -14.07 7.32 -2.96
CA ARG A 11 -15.03 7.59 -1.88
C ARG A 11 -15.19 6.40 -0.93
N PHE A 12 -15.19 5.18 -1.47
CA PHE A 12 -15.48 3.96 -0.71
C PHE A 12 -14.25 3.08 -0.43
N ARG A 13 -13.03 3.50 -0.79
CA ARG A 13 -11.80 2.70 -0.63
C ARG A 13 -11.60 2.08 0.75
N ASN A 14 -11.99 2.80 1.81
CA ASN A 14 -11.84 2.33 3.19
C ASN A 14 -12.76 1.14 3.53
N TYR A 15 -13.82 0.93 2.76
CA TYR A 15 -14.73 -0.20 2.88
C TYR A 15 -14.46 -1.25 1.80
N LEU A 16 -14.21 -0.81 0.57
CA LEU A 16 -13.99 -1.67 -0.60
C LEU A 16 -12.78 -2.58 -0.41
N PHE A 17 -11.67 -2.04 0.12
CA PHE A 17 -10.44 -2.81 0.24
C PHE A 17 -10.50 -3.86 1.36
N PRO A 18 -11.03 -3.57 2.57
CA PRO A 18 -11.30 -4.62 3.55
C PRO A 18 -12.34 -5.65 3.09
N LEU A 19 -13.39 -5.23 2.36
CA LEU A 19 -14.41 -6.15 1.85
C LEU A 19 -13.85 -7.18 0.86
N ALA A 20 -12.77 -6.84 0.15
CA ALA A 20 -12.09 -7.75 -0.75
C ALA A 20 -11.08 -8.69 -0.04
N LEU A 21 -10.85 -8.55 1.28
CA LEU A 21 -9.95 -9.42 2.03
C LEU A 21 -10.30 -10.91 1.97
N PRO A 22 -11.58 -11.34 2.06
CA PRO A 22 -11.94 -12.75 1.93
C PRO A 22 -11.51 -13.38 0.61
N LEU A 23 -11.32 -12.58 -0.46
CA LEU A 23 -10.84 -13.08 -1.75
C LEU A 23 -9.45 -13.72 -1.64
N VAL A 24 -8.60 -13.22 -0.74
CA VAL A 24 -7.24 -13.75 -0.54
C VAL A 24 -7.26 -15.10 0.19
N LEU A 25 -8.37 -15.43 0.86
CA LEU A 25 -8.53 -16.71 1.56
C LEU A 25 -9.10 -17.81 0.66
N LEU A 26 -9.52 -17.47 -0.57
CA LEU A 26 -10.10 -18.43 -1.50
C LEU A 26 -9.09 -19.56 -1.83
N PRO A 27 -9.52 -20.83 -1.75
CA PRO A 27 -8.70 -21.94 -2.22
C PRO A 27 -8.58 -21.91 -3.75
N GLY A 28 -7.45 -22.40 -4.24
CA GLY A 28 -7.18 -22.48 -5.68
C GLY A 28 -5.93 -23.30 -5.95
N PRO A 29 -5.58 -23.50 -7.23
CA PRO A 29 -4.35 -24.16 -7.63
C PRO A 29 -3.15 -23.48 -6.96
N ARG A 30 -2.25 -24.27 -6.39
CA ARG A 30 -1.08 -23.77 -5.68
C ARG A 30 -0.08 -23.18 -6.67
N ILE A 31 0.59 -22.10 -6.25
CA ILE A 31 1.67 -21.48 -7.04
C ILE A 31 2.99 -22.19 -6.71
N PHE A 32 3.18 -22.51 -5.43
CA PHE A 32 4.33 -23.24 -4.89
C PHE A 32 3.85 -24.48 -4.15
N ASP A 33 4.59 -25.58 -4.26
CA ASP A 33 4.32 -26.80 -3.50
C ASP A 33 4.45 -26.54 -1.98
N GLU A 34 5.56 -25.92 -1.60
CA GLU A 34 5.81 -25.46 -0.25
C GLU A 34 5.31 -24.03 -0.04
N TYR A 35 4.32 -23.86 0.83
CA TYR A 35 3.65 -22.57 1.03
C TYR A 35 4.58 -21.50 1.65
N TRP A 36 5.65 -21.89 2.34
CA TRP A 36 6.61 -20.94 2.92
C TRP A 36 7.30 -20.08 1.85
N TRP A 37 7.51 -20.61 0.63
CA TRP A 37 8.01 -19.81 -0.49
C TRP A 37 7.02 -18.72 -0.91
N ALA A 38 5.73 -19.06 -0.96
CA ALA A 38 4.67 -18.10 -1.22
C ALA A 38 4.60 -17.03 -0.11
N ALA A 39 4.72 -17.45 1.15
CA ALA A 39 4.71 -16.55 2.30
C ALA A 39 5.91 -15.58 2.29
N LEU A 40 7.12 -16.09 2.04
CA LEU A 40 8.34 -15.30 1.96
C LEU A 40 8.31 -14.33 0.77
N LEU A 41 7.97 -14.81 -0.43
CA LEU A 41 7.88 -13.95 -1.61
C LEU A 41 6.82 -12.86 -1.42
N GLY A 42 5.64 -13.22 -0.90
CA GLY A 42 4.59 -12.27 -0.59
C GLY A 42 5.02 -11.22 0.45
N LEU A 43 5.79 -11.62 1.47
CA LEU A 43 6.35 -10.71 2.46
C LEU A 43 7.33 -9.72 1.80
N LEU A 44 8.26 -10.20 1.00
CA LEU A 44 9.27 -9.37 0.33
C LEU A 44 8.63 -8.35 -0.63
N VAL A 45 7.63 -8.78 -1.41
CA VAL A 45 6.88 -7.89 -2.31
C VAL A 45 6.10 -6.84 -1.52
N ALA A 46 5.46 -7.23 -0.41
CA ALA A 46 4.74 -6.29 0.44
C ALA A 46 5.67 -5.28 1.13
N LEU A 47 6.84 -5.73 1.60
CA LEU A 47 7.87 -4.88 2.17
C LEU A 47 8.41 -3.88 1.13
N ALA A 48 8.67 -4.31 -0.11
CA ALA A 48 9.07 -3.42 -1.18
C ALA A 48 8.00 -2.32 -1.43
N GLY A 49 6.72 -2.71 -1.45
CA GLY A 49 5.61 -1.78 -1.55
C GLY A 49 5.53 -0.79 -0.38
N GLN A 50 5.70 -1.28 0.84
CA GLN A 50 5.72 -0.46 2.05
C GLN A 50 6.92 0.50 2.07
N SER A 51 8.08 0.11 1.55
CA SER A 51 9.25 0.97 1.42
C SER A 51 9.02 2.09 0.42
N VAL A 52 8.47 1.79 -0.77
CA VAL A 52 8.13 2.83 -1.77
C VAL A 52 7.13 3.84 -1.20
N ARG A 53 6.07 3.34 -0.57
CA ARG A 53 5.04 4.18 0.06
C ARG A 53 5.60 5.00 1.22
N GLY A 54 6.37 4.35 2.10
CA GLY A 54 7.00 4.96 3.26
C GLY A 54 8.00 6.06 2.86
N MET A 55 8.89 5.78 1.90
CA MET A 55 9.82 6.78 1.36
C MET A 55 9.08 7.97 0.75
N THR A 56 7.98 7.73 0.02
CA THR A 56 7.17 8.82 -0.52
C THR A 56 6.66 9.74 0.59
N ILE A 57 6.11 9.16 1.66
CA ILE A 57 5.55 9.93 2.78
C ILE A 57 6.63 10.61 3.60
N ALA A 58 7.76 9.93 3.84
CA ALA A 58 8.87 10.45 4.62
C ALA A 58 9.57 11.62 3.92
N LEU A 59 9.76 11.53 2.60
CA LEU A 59 10.48 12.54 1.82
C LEU A 59 9.56 13.70 1.40
N LYS A 60 8.33 13.41 0.94
CA LYS A 60 7.37 14.45 0.56
C LYS A 60 5.93 13.99 0.65
N TYR A 61 5.26 14.39 1.73
CA TYR A 61 3.86 14.06 1.94
C TYR A 61 2.93 15.04 1.23
N ILE A 62 1.97 14.50 0.49
CA ILE A 62 0.86 15.25 -0.11
C ILE A 62 -0.42 14.80 0.56
N ILE A 63 -1.30 15.75 0.90
CA ILE A 63 -2.65 15.45 1.40
C ILE A 63 -3.48 14.86 0.26
N ARG A 64 -3.42 13.54 0.08
CA ARG A 64 -4.26 12.77 -0.87
C ARG A 64 -5.50 12.13 -0.24
N GLY A 65 -5.75 12.39 1.04
CA GLY A 65 -6.95 11.92 1.73
C GLY A 65 -8.24 12.39 1.05
N GLY A 66 -8.13 13.45 0.24
CA GLY A 66 -9.27 14.17 -0.27
C GLY A 66 -9.86 15.06 0.81
N ARG A 67 -10.78 15.94 0.41
CA ARG A 67 -11.63 16.70 1.32
C ARG A 67 -13.04 16.16 1.19
N ASP A 68 -13.69 15.84 2.30
CA ASP A 68 -15.06 15.29 2.33
C ASP A 68 -15.28 14.05 1.44
N ARG A 69 -14.30 13.13 1.43
CA ARG A 69 -14.28 11.90 0.61
C ARG A 69 -14.28 12.16 -0.91
N ARG A 70 -13.84 13.34 -1.35
CA ARG A 70 -13.66 13.71 -2.77
C ARG A 70 -12.20 14.04 -3.06
N VAL A 71 -11.79 13.86 -4.30
CA VAL A 71 -10.45 14.26 -4.77
C VAL A 71 -10.24 15.75 -4.52
N TYR A 72 -9.09 16.10 -3.96
CA TYR A 72 -8.70 17.47 -3.64
C TYR A 72 -7.18 17.61 -3.65
N ALA A 73 -6.69 18.76 -4.10
CA ALA A 73 -5.28 19.13 -4.06
C ALA A 73 -5.16 20.65 -3.91
N GLU A 74 -4.30 21.10 -2.99
CA GLU A 74 -3.98 22.52 -2.78
C GLU A 74 -3.01 23.00 -3.85
N ASP A 75 -1.89 22.28 -3.99
CA ASP A 75 -0.82 22.59 -4.94
C ASP A 75 -0.53 21.41 -5.87
N LEU A 76 0.04 21.73 -7.02
CA LEU A 76 0.55 20.74 -7.97
C LEU A 76 2.00 20.38 -7.61
N VAL A 77 2.19 19.24 -6.97
CA VAL A 77 3.51 18.75 -6.55
C VAL A 77 4.14 17.88 -7.64
N THR A 78 5.29 18.31 -8.17
CA THR A 78 5.99 17.70 -9.32
C THR A 78 7.46 17.37 -9.05
N ASP A 79 7.93 17.57 -7.82
CA ASP A 79 9.33 17.41 -7.41
C ASP A 79 9.53 16.17 -6.51
N GLY A 80 10.79 15.92 -6.12
CA GLY A 80 11.14 14.76 -5.31
C GLY A 80 10.79 13.45 -6.01
N LEU A 81 10.18 12.51 -5.27
CA LEU A 81 9.70 11.25 -5.86
C LEU A 81 8.59 11.44 -6.90
N TYR A 82 7.85 12.56 -6.86
CA TYR A 82 6.82 12.87 -7.85
C TYR A 82 7.41 13.25 -9.21
N ALA A 83 8.68 13.68 -9.27
CA ALA A 83 9.38 13.90 -10.55
C ALA A 83 9.69 12.59 -11.31
N HIS A 84 9.72 11.46 -10.61
CA HIS A 84 10.08 10.15 -11.17
C HIS A 84 8.85 9.28 -11.47
N CYS A 85 7.77 9.47 -10.72
CA CYS A 85 6.49 8.79 -10.89
C CYS A 85 5.38 9.71 -10.38
N ARG A 86 4.27 9.84 -11.10
CA ARG A 86 3.15 10.69 -10.63
C ARG A 86 2.40 10.10 -9.45
N ASN A 87 2.43 8.77 -9.27
CA ASN A 87 1.65 8.06 -8.24
C ASN A 87 2.44 7.00 -7.45
N PRO A 88 3.60 7.34 -6.85
CA PRO A 88 4.48 6.37 -6.20
C PRO A 88 3.82 5.69 -4.98
N MET A 89 2.93 6.39 -4.25
CA MET A 89 2.15 5.77 -3.18
C MET A 89 1.23 4.65 -3.69
N TYR A 90 0.65 4.81 -4.88
CA TYR A 90 -0.23 3.79 -5.45
C TYR A 90 0.55 2.60 -6.00
N VAL A 91 1.77 2.83 -6.51
CA VAL A 91 2.72 1.74 -6.81
C VAL A 91 2.98 0.93 -5.54
N GLY A 92 3.30 1.61 -4.43
CA GLY A 92 3.49 0.97 -3.14
C GLY A 92 2.27 0.15 -2.71
N ASN A 93 1.06 0.71 -2.80
CA ASN A 93 -0.17 0.00 -2.46
C ASN A 93 -0.41 -1.24 -3.35
N ILE A 94 -0.18 -1.14 -4.66
CA ILE A 94 -0.34 -2.25 -5.61
C ILE A 94 0.64 -3.37 -5.26
N LEU A 95 1.89 -3.05 -4.94
CA LEU A 95 2.87 -4.03 -4.48
C LEU A 95 2.43 -4.68 -3.15
N MET A 96 1.95 -3.89 -2.19
CA MET A 96 1.49 -4.41 -0.90
C MET A 96 0.33 -5.39 -1.03
N ILE A 97 -0.70 -5.06 -1.83
CA ILE A 97 -1.82 -5.98 -2.05
C ILE A 97 -1.39 -7.20 -2.86
N SER A 98 -0.45 -7.04 -3.81
CA SER A 98 0.12 -8.17 -4.56
C SER A 98 0.90 -9.12 -3.66
N GLY A 99 1.68 -8.59 -2.71
CA GLY A 99 2.40 -9.41 -1.74
C GLY A 99 1.44 -10.25 -0.89
N VAL A 100 0.37 -9.63 -0.37
CA VAL A 100 -0.68 -10.34 0.40
C VAL A 100 -1.40 -11.39 -0.47
N ALA A 101 -1.67 -11.09 -1.75
CA ALA A 101 -2.26 -12.05 -2.68
C ALA A 101 -1.33 -13.24 -2.96
N ILE A 102 -0.03 -13.02 -3.14
CA ILE A 102 0.97 -14.09 -3.34
C ILE A 102 1.05 -14.99 -2.10
N THR A 103 1.00 -14.43 -0.89
CA THR A 103 0.98 -15.19 0.38
C THR A 103 -0.17 -16.20 0.46
N SER A 104 -1.28 -15.99 -0.26
CA SER A 104 -2.38 -16.96 -0.31
C SER A 104 -2.01 -18.32 -0.90
N ASN A 105 -0.89 -18.38 -1.64
CA ASN A 105 -0.47 -19.54 -2.43
C ASN A 105 -1.59 -20.07 -3.36
N SER A 106 -2.37 -19.17 -3.95
CA SER A 106 -3.52 -19.51 -4.81
C SER A 106 -3.47 -18.72 -6.11
N TRP A 107 -3.44 -19.42 -7.24
CA TRP A 107 -3.49 -18.82 -8.57
C TRP A 107 -4.73 -17.96 -8.80
N TRP A 108 -5.89 -18.39 -8.29
CA TRP A 108 -7.13 -17.62 -8.37
C TRP A 108 -7.03 -16.29 -7.63
N CYS A 109 -6.47 -16.30 -6.42
CA CYS A 109 -6.27 -15.08 -5.65
C CYS A 109 -5.37 -14.10 -6.40
N VAL A 110 -4.24 -14.56 -6.93
CA VAL A 110 -3.30 -13.72 -7.70
C VAL A 110 -3.97 -13.17 -8.96
N ALA A 111 -4.64 -14.02 -9.74
CA ALA A 111 -5.27 -13.65 -11.01
C ALA A 111 -6.48 -12.72 -10.85
N ILE A 112 -7.15 -12.73 -9.70
CA ILE A 112 -8.32 -11.87 -9.44
C ILE A 112 -7.91 -10.60 -8.69
N VAL A 113 -7.21 -10.74 -7.56
CA VAL A 113 -6.92 -9.64 -6.64
C VAL A 113 -5.97 -8.63 -7.29
N ILE A 114 -4.89 -9.07 -7.93
CA ILE A 114 -3.90 -8.14 -8.50
C ILE A 114 -4.52 -7.30 -9.62
N PRO A 115 -5.18 -7.87 -10.64
CA PRO A 115 -5.80 -7.08 -11.71
C PRO A 115 -6.94 -6.21 -11.20
N LEU A 116 -7.80 -6.71 -10.29
CA LEU A 116 -8.91 -5.94 -9.73
C LEU A 116 -8.42 -4.69 -9.01
N PHE A 117 -7.47 -4.83 -8.08
CA PHE A 117 -6.96 -3.69 -7.33
C PHE A 117 -6.12 -2.75 -8.21
N THR A 118 -5.36 -3.28 -9.16
CA THR A 118 -4.65 -2.46 -10.15
C THR A 118 -5.63 -1.63 -10.96
N PHE A 119 -6.72 -2.23 -11.44
CA PHE A 119 -7.80 -1.53 -12.15
C PHE A 119 -8.45 -0.45 -11.28
N LEU A 120 -8.78 -0.76 -10.02
CA LEU A 120 -9.36 0.22 -9.09
C LEU A 120 -8.42 1.41 -8.85
N TYR A 121 -7.11 1.17 -8.67
CA TYR A 121 -6.14 2.24 -8.53
C TYR A 121 -5.96 3.04 -9.83
N LEU A 122 -5.97 2.40 -11.00
CA LEU A 122 -5.95 3.10 -12.29
C LEU A 122 -7.20 3.97 -12.48
N ALA A 123 -8.37 3.50 -12.06
CA ALA A 123 -9.60 4.29 -12.08
C ALA A 123 -9.49 5.49 -11.13
N ILE A 124 -9.00 5.28 -9.91
CA ILE A 124 -8.75 6.38 -8.96
C ILE A 124 -7.78 7.40 -9.56
N ILE A 125 -6.67 6.96 -10.16
CA ILE A 125 -5.72 7.83 -10.84
C ILE A 125 -6.42 8.64 -11.92
N ALA A 126 -7.22 8.03 -12.78
CA ALA A 126 -7.96 8.76 -13.82
C ALA A 126 -8.88 9.85 -13.25
N ALA A 127 -9.54 9.57 -12.12
CA ALA A 127 -10.34 10.57 -11.42
C ALA A 127 -9.48 11.70 -10.82
N GLU A 128 -8.33 11.37 -10.21
CA GLU A 128 -7.37 12.35 -9.71
C GLU A 128 -6.83 13.23 -10.84
N GLN A 129 -6.44 12.65 -11.97
CA GLN A 129 -5.93 13.37 -13.12
C GLN A 129 -6.98 14.32 -13.71
N ALA A 130 -8.24 13.87 -13.86
CA ALA A 130 -9.32 14.72 -14.35
C ALA A 130 -9.65 15.89 -13.40
N TYR A 131 -9.39 15.74 -12.10
CA TYR A 131 -9.49 16.84 -11.14
C TYR A 131 -8.31 17.80 -11.27
N LEU A 132 -7.08 17.27 -11.30
CA LEU A 132 -5.84 18.06 -11.40
C LEU A 132 -5.78 18.85 -12.71
N GLU A 133 -6.23 18.27 -13.82
CA GLU A 133 -6.29 18.96 -15.11
C GLU A 133 -7.27 20.14 -15.07
N ARG A 134 -8.45 19.96 -14.45
CA ARG A 134 -9.41 21.06 -14.26
C ARG A 134 -8.89 22.16 -13.35
N ARG A 135 -8.08 21.80 -12.36
CA ARG A 135 -7.55 22.74 -11.37
C ARG A 135 -6.31 23.50 -11.84
N PHE A 136 -5.40 22.83 -12.53
CA PHE A 136 -4.06 23.34 -12.86
C PHE A 136 -3.77 23.44 -14.37
N GLY A 137 -4.68 22.98 -15.23
CA GLY A 137 -4.64 23.20 -16.67
C GLY A 137 -3.33 22.74 -17.33
N ASP A 138 -2.69 23.67 -18.05
CA ASP A 138 -1.48 23.39 -18.83
C ASP A 138 -0.29 22.94 -17.99
N ALA A 139 -0.14 23.43 -16.76
CA ALA A 139 0.93 23.00 -15.87
C ALA A 139 0.85 21.50 -15.59
N PHE A 140 -0.38 20.99 -15.38
CA PHE A 140 -0.60 19.56 -15.19
C PHE A 140 -0.39 18.77 -16.48
N ARG A 141 -0.82 19.30 -17.63
CA ARG A 141 -0.58 18.65 -18.93
C ARG A 141 0.91 18.54 -19.24
N ALA A 142 1.71 19.57 -18.96
CA ALA A 142 3.16 19.54 -19.12
C ALA A 142 3.79 18.45 -18.25
N TYR A 143 3.45 18.45 -16.94
CA TYR A 143 3.88 17.39 -16.02
C TYR A 143 3.50 15.99 -16.50
N CYS A 144 2.34 15.86 -17.17
CA CYS A 144 1.87 14.58 -17.67
C CYS A 144 2.65 14.03 -18.87
N ARG A 145 3.25 14.90 -19.69
CA ARG A 145 4.14 14.51 -20.79
C ARG A 145 5.47 14.04 -20.25
N ASP A 146 5.94 14.70 -19.20
CA ASP A 146 7.29 14.54 -18.69
C ASP A 146 7.40 13.53 -17.56
N VAL A 147 6.33 12.96 -17.01
CA VAL A 147 6.44 11.99 -15.90
C VAL A 147 5.44 10.83 -16.05
N PRO A 148 5.89 9.56 -15.96
CA PRO A 148 5.02 8.39 -16.08
C PRO A 148 4.01 8.29 -14.93
N ALA A 149 2.88 7.61 -15.19
CA ALA A 149 1.81 7.49 -14.18
C ALA A 149 2.17 6.56 -13.02
N LEU A 150 2.81 5.42 -13.31
CA LEU A 150 3.08 4.34 -12.34
C LEU A 150 4.52 3.84 -12.40
N LEU A 151 5.03 3.48 -13.58
CA LEU A 151 6.40 2.94 -13.72
C LEU A 151 7.43 4.03 -13.43
N PRO A 152 8.19 3.97 -12.32
CA PRO A 152 9.10 5.04 -11.96
C PRO A 152 10.28 5.14 -12.93
N ARG A 153 10.74 6.35 -13.19
CA ARG A 153 12.04 6.56 -13.79
C ARG A 153 13.11 6.36 -12.73
N PHE A 154 14.03 5.44 -12.97
CA PHE A 154 15.14 5.19 -12.05
C PHE A 154 16.34 6.13 -12.29
N ARG A 155 16.40 6.77 -13.46
CA ARG A 155 17.49 7.68 -13.82
C ARG A 155 17.46 8.92 -12.92
N GLY A 156 18.54 9.14 -12.18
CA GLY A 156 18.69 10.29 -11.27
C GLY A 156 17.95 10.16 -9.94
N LEU A 157 17.24 9.04 -9.70
CA LEU A 157 16.43 8.83 -8.49
C LEU A 157 17.26 8.93 -7.20
N ALA A 158 18.42 8.28 -7.16
CA ALA A 158 19.31 8.32 -6.01
C ALA A 158 19.78 9.76 -5.69
N GLY A 159 20.10 10.53 -6.74
CA GLY A 159 20.49 11.93 -6.60
C GLY A 159 19.35 12.83 -6.12
N THR A 160 18.10 12.53 -6.50
CA THR A 160 16.92 13.22 -5.97
C THR A 160 16.70 12.90 -4.50
N ILE A 161 16.71 11.61 -4.12
CA ILE A 161 16.52 11.17 -2.74
C ILE A 161 17.61 11.76 -1.83
N GLY A 162 18.87 11.77 -2.27
CA GLY A 162 20.00 12.30 -1.50
C GLY A 162 19.94 13.81 -1.21
N ARG A 163 19.08 14.57 -1.89
CA ARG A 163 18.86 16.01 -1.65
C ARG A 163 17.63 16.30 -0.78
N MET A 164 16.83 15.28 -0.48
CA MET A 164 15.60 15.44 0.28
C MET A 164 15.83 15.15 1.75
N GLU A 165 15.13 15.89 2.61
CA GLU A 165 15.16 15.63 4.04
C GLU A 165 14.19 14.49 4.41
N PHE A 166 14.66 13.58 5.26
CA PHE A 166 13.86 12.44 5.69
C PHE A 166 13.12 12.74 7.00
N HIS A 167 11.79 12.77 6.94
CA HIS A 167 10.95 13.09 8.10
C HIS A 167 10.46 11.80 8.80
N TRP A 168 11.24 11.30 9.76
CA TRP A 168 10.93 10.05 10.48
C TRP A 168 9.63 10.10 11.29
N ARG A 169 9.33 11.24 11.93
CA ARG A 169 8.11 11.41 12.75
C ARG A 169 6.86 11.36 11.88
N ARG A 170 6.87 12.08 10.75
CA ARG A 170 5.86 11.98 9.71
C ARG A 170 5.63 10.56 9.22
N LEU A 171 6.71 9.83 8.87
CA LEU A 171 6.60 8.43 8.45
C LEU A 171 5.87 7.60 9.52
N LEU A 172 6.33 7.67 10.77
CA LEU A 172 5.75 6.92 11.88
C LEU A 172 4.26 7.24 12.08
N VAL A 173 3.89 8.52 12.14
CA VAL A 173 2.53 8.98 12.42
C VAL A 173 1.55 8.72 11.28
N LYS A 174 2.03 8.66 10.04
CA LYS A 174 1.19 8.43 8.86
C LYS A 174 1.08 6.94 8.50
N GLU A 175 2.12 6.14 8.74
CA GLU A 175 2.18 4.76 8.23
C GLU A 175 1.98 3.67 9.30
N TYR A 176 1.99 3.96 10.60
CA TYR A 176 1.79 2.93 11.64
C TYR A 176 0.52 2.08 11.42
N GLY A 177 -0.58 2.70 10.97
CA GLY A 177 -1.82 2.00 10.66
C GLY A 177 -1.74 1.15 9.40
N THR A 178 -1.03 1.63 8.38
CA THR A 178 -0.77 0.88 7.14
C THR A 178 0.04 -0.37 7.44
N VAL A 179 1.17 -0.20 8.17
CA VAL A 179 2.07 -1.28 8.58
C VAL A 179 1.32 -2.36 9.35
N PHE A 180 0.59 -1.96 10.41
CA PHE A 180 -0.24 -2.88 11.17
C PHE A 180 -1.24 -3.63 10.29
N GLY A 181 -1.92 -2.91 9.39
CA GLY A 181 -2.94 -3.48 8.53
C GLY A 181 -2.42 -4.56 7.58
N TRP A 182 -1.33 -4.32 6.86
CA TRP A 182 -0.83 -5.30 5.88
C TRP A 182 -0.09 -6.47 6.56
N VAL A 183 0.66 -6.22 7.64
CA VAL A 183 1.33 -7.29 8.40
C VAL A 183 0.29 -8.22 9.03
N SER A 184 -0.77 -7.67 9.65
CA SER A 184 -1.85 -8.49 10.22
C SER A 184 -2.54 -9.36 9.16
N ARG A 185 -2.71 -8.84 7.94
CA ARG A 185 -3.26 -9.63 6.82
C ARG A 185 -2.31 -10.72 6.36
N TRP A 186 -1.01 -10.42 6.26
CA TRP A 186 0.00 -11.42 5.93
C TRP A 186 -0.01 -12.56 6.96
N ILE A 187 0.02 -12.23 8.26
CA ILE A 187 -0.06 -13.23 9.34
C ILE A 187 -1.35 -14.05 9.25
N LEU A 188 -2.50 -13.39 9.03
CA LEU A 188 -3.79 -14.07 8.89
C LEU A 188 -3.78 -15.07 7.71
N VAL A 189 -3.23 -14.70 6.57
CA VAL A 189 -3.18 -15.56 5.37
C VAL A 189 -2.20 -16.72 5.57
N VAL A 190 -1.08 -16.51 6.27
CA VAL A 190 -0.18 -17.60 6.65
C VAL A 190 -0.86 -18.57 7.61
N ALA A 191 -1.52 -18.06 8.66
CA ALA A 191 -2.26 -18.88 9.62
C ALA A 191 -3.41 -19.65 8.95
N TRP A 192 -4.11 -19.03 8.00
CA TRP A 192 -5.14 -19.69 7.19
C TRP A 192 -4.58 -20.84 6.36
N ASN A 193 -3.42 -20.65 5.72
CA ASN A 193 -2.76 -21.72 4.97
C ASN A 193 -2.33 -22.88 5.87
N LEU A 194 -1.74 -22.57 7.03
CA LEU A 194 -1.37 -23.55 8.04
C LEU A 194 -2.58 -24.37 8.51
N TRP A 195 -3.70 -23.70 8.78
CA TRP A 195 -4.94 -24.37 9.16
C TRP A 195 -5.48 -25.29 8.06
N ARG A 196 -5.50 -24.82 6.81
CA ARG A 196 -5.95 -25.63 5.65
C ARG A 196 -5.07 -26.86 5.39
N LEU A 197 -3.80 -26.79 5.78
CA LEU A 197 -2.83 -27.88 5.62
C LEU A 197 -2.76 -28.80 6.84
N ASP A 198 -3.61 -28.59 7.84
CA ASP A 198 -3.58 -29.30 9.13
C ASP A 198 -2.20 -29.21 9.82
N ARG A 199 -1.57 -28.03 9.73
CA ARG A 199 -0.26 -27.71 10.32
C ARG A 199 -0.34 -26.61 11.37
N LEU A 200 -1.54 -26.14 11.72
CA LEU A 200 -1.71 -25.07 12.70
C LEU A 200 -1.71 -25.65 14.13
N HIS A 201 -0.52 -25.95 14.66
CA HIS A 201 -0.34 -26.41 16.03
C HIS A 201 0.38 -25.37 16.88
N LEU A 202 -0.09 -25.12 18.12
CA LEU A 202 0.43 -24.04 18.97
C LEU A 202 1.83 -24.34 19.56
N ASP A 203 2.22 -25.61 19.58
CA ASP A 203 3.55 -26.09 19.92
C ASP A 203 4.57 -25.90 18.78
N ASP A 204 4.11 -25.63 17.55
CA ASP A 204 4.98 -25.32 16.42
C ASP A 204 5.64 -23.94 16.61
N ALA A 205 6.97 -23.90 16.54
CA ALA A 205 7.77 -22.68 16.64
C ALA A 205 7.37 -21.62 15.60
N ALA A 206 6.95 -22.03 14.40
CA ALA A 206 6.49 -21.11 13.37
C ALA A 206 5.17 -20.43 13.75
N VAL A 207 4.23 -21.19 14.35
CA VAL A 207 2.95 -20.64 14.85
C VAL A 207 3.19 -19.70 16.02
N GLN A 208 4.07 -20.07 16.95
CA GLN A 208 4.50 -19.19 18.05
C GLN A 208 5.15 -17.91 17.52
N GLY A 209 5.98 -18.02 16.49
CA GLY A 209 6.59 -16.88 15.79
C GLY A 209 5.55 -15.94 15.17
N LEU A 210 4.49 -16.48 14.55
CA LEU A 210 3.38 -15.69 14.00
C LEU A 210 2.60 -14.96 15.09
N VAL A 211 2.31 -15.63 16.22
CA VAL A 211 1.64 -15.02 17.37
C VAL A 211 2.50 -13.92 17.97
N ALA A 212 3.79 -14.18 18.23
CA ALA A 212 4.72 -13.18 18.74
C ALA A 212 4.85 -11.98 17.80
N GLY A 213 4.95 -12.22 16.49
CA GLY A 213 4.98 -11.17 15.47
C GLY A 213 3.70 -10.33 15.45
N PHE A 214 2.53 -10.97 15.60
CA PHE A 214 1.25 -10.25 15.70
C PHE A 214 1.18 -9.38 16.95
N LEU A 215 1.58 -9.93 18.11
CA LEU A 215 1.63 -9.17 19.36
C LEU A 215 2.60 -8.00 19.29
N ALA A 216 3.77 -8.18 18.65
CA ALA A 216 4.75 -7.12 18.45
C ALA A 216 4.19 -5.98 17.57
N VAL A 217 3.55 -6.30 16.43
CA VAL A 217 2.98 -5.27 15.55
C VAL A 217 1.77 -4.58 16.19
N LEU A 218 0.98 -5.31 16.98
CA LEU A 218 -0.13 -4.75 17.76
C LEU A 218 0.38 -3.80 18.85
N ALA A 219 1.40 -4.21 19.61
CA ALA A 219 2.03 -3.38 20.63
C ALA A 219 2.62 -2.10 20.02
N PHE A 220 3.31 -2.22 18.88
CA PHE A 220 3.80 -1.08 18.11
C PHE A 220 2.67 -0.12 17.71
N TRP A 221 1.60 -0.66 17.11
CA TRP A 221 0.45 0.14 16.69
C TRP A 221 -0.23 0.85 17.86
N LEU A 222 -0.47 0.15 18.98
CA LEU A 222 -1.04 0.72 20.19
C LEU A 222 -0.16 1.83 20.77
N THR A 223 1.15 1.61 20.79
CA THR A 223 2.13 2.58 21.29
C THR A 223 2.10 3.86 20.46
N VAL A 224 2.27 3.75 19.14
CA VAL A 224 2.24 4.93 18.25
C VAL A 224 0.88 5.62 18.30
N ARG A 225 -0.22 4.86 18.33
CA ARG A 225 -1.59 5.41 18.47
C ARG A 225 -1.75 6.21 19.77
N ARG A 226 -1.26 5.68 20.89
CA ARG A 226 -1.29 6.36 22.20
C ARG A 226 -0.42 7.63 22.19
N LEU A 227 0.80 7.55 21.68
CA LEU A 227 1.72 8.70 21.58
C LEU A 227 1.13 9.81 20.71
N LYS A 228 0.53 9.46 19.58
CA LYS A 228 -0.17 10.39 18.68
C LYS A 228 -1.39 11.03 19.36
N HIS A 229 -2.21 10.24 20.06
CA HIS A 229 -3.37 10.76 20.79
C HIS A 229 -2.98 11.75 21.89
N ARG A 230 -1.88 11.47 22.60
CA ARG A 230 -1.30 12.37 23.61
C ARG A 230 -0.50 13.54 23.03
N ARG A 231 -0.44 13.69 21.69
CA ARG A 231 0.35 14.71 20.97
C ARG A 231 1.86 14.68 21.31
N LEU A 232 2.38 13.56 21.81
CA LEU A 232 3.81 13.37 22.08
C LEU A 232 4.62 13.13 20.80
N VAL A 233 3.97 12.59 19.77
CA VAL A 233 4.51 12.48 18.42
C VAL A 233 3.51 13.09 17.46
N VAL A 234 3.94 14.14 16.76
CA VAL A 234 3.15 14.85 15.75
C VAL A 234 3.89 14.75 14.42
N ALA A 235 3.13 14.59 13.33
CA ALA A 235 3.70 14.71 12.00
C ALA A 235 4.01 16.18 11.75
N ASP A 236 5.29 16.44 11.52
CA ASP A 236 5.84 17.66 10.96
C ASP A 236 5.38 17.91 9.51
#